data_AF-A0AAW1NU97-F1
#
_entry.id   AF-A0AAW1NU97-F1
#
_cell.length_a   1.000
_cell.length_b   1.000
_cell.length_c   1.000
_cell.angle_alpha   90.00
_cell.angle_beta   90.00
_cell.angle_gamma   90.00
#
_symmetry.space_group_name_H-M   'P 1'
#
loop_
_entity.id
_entity.type
_entity.pdbx_description
1 polymer ?
#
loop_
_entity_poly.entity_id
_entity_poly.type
_entity_poly.pdbx_seq_one_letter_code
_entity_poly.pdbx_strand_id
1 'polypeptide(L)'
;MKPRVAVIGATGKQGGAVVTALLRRAIFEVVAVVRDLHSGAARSLAERGVELREGNLDSACSLEQAFSGCHGVFLVTDLVSCKGDRTRELQQGKNASDAANKAGVQHIVFSSLEDPRPGLSEDMPSVHNGLKLPGKMVKVDIEAYIKKTGPPASYLITSAYYENYFAWYRYQLQADGTYLLRTNVSTKPFCQNAVADIAESAAVAFERRKQVLGKQIPVKTRPVQDRLVLGVPFREWAIANKEALLARLKEATHVDSNSYVPYGFSH
;
A
#
# COMPACT_ATOMS: atom_id res chain seq x y z
N MET A 1 -24.40 12.31 11.48
CA MET A 1 -23.80 10.95 11.40
C MET A 1 -22.35 11.08 10.97
N LYS A 2 -21.48 10.16 11.40
CA LYS A 2 -20.08 10.14 10.96
C LYS A 2 -20.02 9.67 9.50
N PRO A 3 -19.16 10.24 8.64
CA PRO A 3 -18.97 9.71 7.30
C PRO A 3 -18.46 8.27 7.34
N ARG A 4 -19.08 7.41 6.52
CA ARG A 4 -18.73 5.98 6.41
C ARG A 4 -17.62 5.78 5.39
N VAL A 5 -16.59 5.03 5.76
CA VAL A 5 -15.45 4.72 4.88
C VAL A 5 -15.37 3.21 4.70
N ALA A 6 -15.55 2.76 3.45
CA ALA A 6 -15.33 1.38 3.07
C ALA A 6 -13.85 1.12 2.82
N VAL A 7 -13.30 0.04 3.37
CA VAL A 7 -11.89 -0.33 3.23
C VAL A 7 -11.80 -1.67 2.51
N ILE A 8 -11.30 -1.65 1.27
CA ILE A 8 -10.95 -2.86 0.52
C ILE A 8 -9.65 -3.44 1.08
N GLY A 9 -9.54 -4.76 1.08
CA GLY A 9 -8.35 -5.45 1.60
C GLY A 9 -8.18 -5.27 3.12
N ALA A 10 -9.29 -5.08 3.85
CA ALA A 10 -9.31 -4.82 5.28
C ALA A 10 -8.61 -5.91 6.14
N THR A 11 -8.51 -7.14 5.63
CA THR A 11 -7.79 -8.24 6.28
C THR A 11 -6.33 -8.37 5.86
N GLY A 12 -5.86 -7.54 4.92
CA GLY A 12 -4.47 -7.48 4.47
C GLY A 12 -3.64 -6.44 5.25
N LYS A 13 -2.34 -6.37 4.95
CA LYS A 13 -1.39 -5.47 5.63
C LYS A 13 -1.84 -4.01 5.60
N GLN A 14 -2.02 -3.45 4.38
CA GLN A 14 -2.40 -2.04 4.22
C GLN A 14 -3.81 -1.77 4.74
N GLY A 15 -4.82 -2.50 4.24
CA GLY A 15 -6.22 -2.23 4.60
C GLY A 15 -6.48 -2.40 6.10
N GLY A 16 -5.89 -3.41 6.75
CA GLY A 16 -6.03 -3.58 8.20
C GLY A 16 -5.39 -2.45 9.01
N ALA A 17 -4.27 -1.90 8.54
CA ALA A 17 -3.66 -0.73 9.15
C ALA A 17 -4.54 0.52 8.93
N VAL A 18 -5.14 0.70 7.74
CA VAL A 18 -6.09 1.78 7.46
C VAL A 18 -7.32 1.70 8.35
N VAL A 19 -7.91 0.51 8.53
CA VAL A 19 -9.02 0.30 9.49
C VAL A 19 -8.60 0.77 10.88
N THR A 20 -7.40 0.37 11.33
CA THR A 20 -6.88 0.74 12.66
C THR A 20 -6.69 2.24 12.79
N ALA A 21 -6.13 2.91 11.77
CA ALA A 21 -5.98 4.35 11.74
C ALA A 21 -7.35 5.02 11.82
N LEU A 22 -8.29 4.70 10.93
CA LEU A 22 -9.63 5.31 10.91
C LEU A 22 -10.39 5.15 12.25
N LEU A 23 -10.34 3.96 12.86
CA LEU A 23 -10.93 3.73 14.18
C LEU A 23 -10.33 4.64 15.26
N ARG A 24 -9.00 4.83 15.26
CA ARG A 24 -8.32 5.72 16.22
C ARG A 24 -8.75 7.18 16.11
N ARG A 25 -9.19 7.62 14.92
CA ARG A 25 -9.63 9.01 14.71
C ARG A 25 -11.03 9.24 15.30
N ALA A 26 -11.83 8.19 15.43
CA ALA A 26 -13.19 8.21 15.99
C ALA A 26 -14.17 9.19 15.33
N ILE A 27 -13.85 9.76 14.17
CA ILE A 27 -14.72 10.64 13.38
C ILE A 27 -15.29 9.96 12.12
N PHE A 28 -14.90 8.70 11.88
CA PHE A 28 -15.40 7.86 10.78
C PHE A 28 -16.12 6.63 11.33
N GLU A 29 -17.09 6.15 10.56
CA GLU A 29 -17.60 4.78 10.68
C GLU A 29 -16.90 3.92 9.65
N VAL A 30 -16.36 2.77 10.05
CA VAL A 30 -15.53 1.94 9.18
C VAL A 30 -16.33 0.73 8.71
N VAL A 31 -16.31 0.49 7.40
CA VAL A 31 -16.89 -0.68 6.75
C VAL A 31 -15.74 -1.50 6.17
N ALA A 32 -15.45 -2.67 6.74
CA ALA A 32 -14.47 -3.59 6.20
C ALA A 32 -15.10 -4.43 5.09
N VAL A 33 -14.59 -4.29 3.86
CA VAL A 33 -15.01 -5.11 2.73
C VAL A 33 -14.12 -6.35 2.67
N VAL A 34 -14.75 -7.51 2.88
CA VAL A 34 -14.07 -8.81 2.97
C VAL A 34 -14.68 -9.80 1.97
N ARG A 35 -13.90 -10.80 1.55
CA ARG A 35 -14.40 -11.86 0.65
C ARG A 35 -15.16 -12.96 1.38
N ASP A 36 -14.86 -13.15 2.65
CA ASP A 36 -15.46 -14.19 3.50
C ASP A 36 -15.72 -13.59 4.88
N LEU A 37 -17.01 -13.42 5.20
CA LEU A 37 -17.49 -12.89 6.47
C LEU A 37 -17.20 -13.81 7.67
N HIS A 38 -16.98 -15.11 7.43
CA HIS A 38 -16.78 -16.11 8.48
C HIS A 38 -15.29 -16.37 8.80
N SER A 39 -14.39 -15.83 7.98
CA SER A 39 -12.95 -15.92 8.22
C SER A 39 -12.55 -15.36 9.59
N GLY A 40 -11.52 -15.94 10.21
CA GLY A 40 -11.04 -15.47 11.52
C GLY A 40 -10.61 -14.00 11.52
N ALA A 41 -10.03 -13.53 10.41
CA ALA A 41 -9.64 -12.13 10.25
C ALA A 41 -10.87 -11.20 10.17
N ALA A 42 -11.95 -11.61 9.49
CA ALA A 42 -13.20 -10.85 9.46
C ALA A 42 -13.84 -10.78 10.85
N ARG A 43 -13.91 -11.90 11.57
CA ARG A 43 -14.40 -11.94 12.97
C ARG A 43 -13.61 -11.02 13.89
N SER A 44 -12.28 -11.01 13.80
CA SER A 44 -11.44 -10.10 14.58
C SER A 44 -11.71 -8.61 14.27
N LEU A 45 -12.10 -8.27 13.04
CA LEU A 45 -12.52 -6.91 12.70
C LEU A 45 -13.88 -6.57 13.31
N ALA A 46 -14.84 -7.49 13.28
CA ALA A 46 -16.15 -7.29 13.90
C ALA A 46 -16.06 -7.10 15.42
N GLU A 47 -15.19 -7.85 16.11
CA GLU A 47 -14.92 -7.71 17.55
C GLU A 47 -14.40 -6.30 17.91
N ARG A 48 -13.80 -5.59 16.95
CA ARG A 48 -13.33 -4.21 17.09
C ARG A 48 -14.42 -3.17 16.76
N GLY A 49 -15.66 -3.60 16.56
CA GLY A 49 -16.80 -2.74 16.22
C GLY A 49 -16.83 -2.28 14.77
N VAL A 50 -16.12 -2.97 13.87
CA VAL A 50 -16.11 -2.66 12.43
C VAL A 50 -17.27 -3.38 11.74
N GLU A 51 -18.05 -2.67 10.94
CA GLU A 51 -19.07 -3.30 10.11
C GLU A 51 -18.42 -4.12 9.01
N LEU A 52 -18.86 -5.36 8.84
CA LEU A 52 -18.39 -6.22 7.76
C LEU A 52 -19.37 -6.19 6.60
N ARG A 53 -18.85 -6.09 5.38
CA ARG A 53 -19.62 -6.32 4.16
C ARG A 53 -18.86 -7.24 3.24
N GLU A 54 -19.60 -8.14 2.59
CA GLU A 54 -19.03 -8.99 1.58
C GLU A 54 -18.78 -8.20 0.29
N GLY A 55 -17.61 -8.39 -0.30
CA GLY A 55 -17.27 -7.78 -1.58
C GLY A 55 -16.07 -8.44 -2.23
N ASN A 56 -16.14 -8.61 -3.54
CA ASN A 56 -15.07 -9.16 -4.35
C ASN A 56 -14.70 -8.18 -5.46
N LEU A 57 -13.40 -7.86 -5.57
CA LEU A 57 -12.87 -6.97 -6.61
C LEU A 57 -13.16 -7.47 -8.04
N ASP A 58 -13.35 -8.77 -8.24
CA ASP A 58 -13.73 -9.34 -9.53
C ASP A 58 -15.25 -9.19 -9.84
N SER A 59 -16.08 -8.71 -8.89
CA SER A 59 -17.53 -8.55 -9.04
C SER A 59 -17.99 -7.14 -8.69
N ALA A 60 -18.20 -6.29 -9.71
CA ALA A 60 -18.66 -4.91 -9.53
C ALA A 60 -19.99 -4.81 -8.75
N CYS A 61 -20.92 -5.75 -8.95
CA CYS A 61 -22.20 -5.76 -8.23
C CYS A 61 -22.01 -5.97 -6.72
N SER A 62 -21.11 -6.88 -6.32
CA SER A 62 -20.79 -7.09 -4.90
C SER A 62 -20.16 -5.84 -4.27
N LEU A 63 -19.31 -5.14 -5.02
CA LEU A 63 -18.68 -3.90 -4.55
C LEU A 63 -19.71 -2.76 -4.42
N GLU A 64 -20.66 -2.65 -5.34
CA GLU A 64 -21.71 -1.63 -5.29
C GLU A 64 -22.55 -1.79 -4.02
N GLN A 65 -22.94 -3.02 -3.69
CA GLN A 65 -23.63 -3.34 -2.43
C GLN A 65 -22.75 -3.01 -1.22
N ALA A 66 -21.47 -3.40 -1.25
CA ALA A 66 -20.53 -3.11 -0.18
C ALA A 66 -20.30 -1.60 0.05
N PHE A 67 -20.38 -0.79 -1.00
CA PHE A 67 -20.16 0.65 -0.95
C PHE A 67 -21.43 1.47 -0.67
N SER A 68 -22.61 0.84 -0.67
CA SER A 68 -23.89 1.53 -0.46
C SER A 68 -23.93 2.32 0.86
N GLY A 69 -24.16 3.63 0.77
CA GLY A 69 -24.18 4.54 1.92
C GLY A 69 -22.79 4.93 2.46
N CYS A 70 -21.71 4.52 1.81
CA CYS A 70 -20.35 4.95 2.15
C CYS A 70 -20.03 6.30 1.52
N HIS A 71 -19.43 7.20 2.29
CA HIS A 71 -18.94 8.48 1.80
C HIS A 71 -17.58 8.34 1.10
N GLY A 72 -16.71 7.48 1.64
CA GLY A 72 -15.37 7.25 1.12
C GLY A 72 -15.06 5.78 0.89
N VAL A 73 -14.11 5.50 0.00
CA VAL A 73 -13.57 4.16 -0.25
C VAL A 73 -12.05 4.23 -0.22
N PHE A 74 -11.40 3.42 0.62
CA PHE A 74 -9.98 3.11 0.48
C PHE A 74 -9.84 1.92 -0.47
N LEU A 75 -9.19 2.14 -1.61
CA LEU A 75 -8.96 1.14 -2.64
C LEU A 75 -7.49 0.75 -2.66
N VAL A 76 -7.24 -0.54 -2.49
CA VAL A 76 -5.94 -1.16 -2.74
C VAL A 76 -6.16 -2.38 -3.64
N THR A 77 -5.34 -2.48 -4.67
CA THR A 77 -5.24 -3.65 -5.57
C THR A 77 -3.84 -4.24 -5.44
N ASP A 78 -3.68 -5.52 -5.78
CA ASP A 78 -2.40 -6.21 -5.67
C ASP A 78 -2.20 -7.20 -6.81
N LEU A 79 -1.12 -7.01 -7.56
CA LEU A 79 -0.74 -7.85 -8.69
C LEU A 79 -0.38 -9.28 -8.24
N VAL A 80 0.15 -9.44 -7.03
CA VAL A 80 0.50 -10.76 -6.48
C VAL A 80 -0.78 -11.58 -6.24
N SER A 81 -1.81 -10.96 -5.66
CA SER A 81 -3.15 -11.54 -5.53
C SER A 81 -3.81 -11.86 -6.89
N CYS A 82 -3.37 -11.17 -7.96
CA CYS A 82 -3.74 -11.46 -9.34
C CYS A 82 -2.81 -12.46 -10.04
N LYS A 83 -1.85 -13.07 -9.34
CA LYS A 83 -0.85 -14.00 -9.90
C LYS A 83 -0.05 -13.41 -11.08
N GLY A 84 0.20 -12.09 -11.07
CA GLY A 84 0.87 -11.41 -12.17
C GLY A 84 -0.04 -10.97 -13.32
N ASP A 85 -1.34 -11.31 -13.27
CA ASP A 85 -2.30 -10.91 -14.32
C ASP A 85 -2.64 -9.42 -14.23
N ARG A 86 -1.98 -8.63 -15.08
CA ARG A 86 -2.22 -7.19 -15.22
C ARG A 86 -3.67 -6.88 -15.63
N THR A 87 -4.22 -7.65 -16.55
CA THR A 87 -5.57 -7.40 -17.08
C THR A 87 -6.60 -7.57 -15.96
N ARG A 88 -6.41 -8.59 -15.13
CA ARG A 88 -7.24 -8.80 -13.95
C ARG A 88 -7.11 -7.67 -12.93
N GLU A 89 -5.89 -7.25 -12.56
CA GLU A 89 -5.74 -6.13 -11.61
C GLU A 89 -6.35 -4.83 -12.14
N LEU A 90 -6.16 -4.53 -13.43
CA LEU A 90 -6.79 -3.39 -14.07
C LEU A 90 -8.32 -3.48 -13.98
N GLN A 91 -8.89 -4.66 -14.27
CA GLN A 91 -10.33 -4.87 -14.19
C GLN A 91 -10.86 -4.73 -12.76
N GLN A 92 -10.10 -5.18 -11.75
CA GLN A 92 -10.43 -4.97 -10.34
C GLN A 92 -10.50 -3.48 -9.96
N GLY A 93 -9.52 -2.69 -10.43
CA GLY A 93 -9.53 -1.24 -10.24
C GLY A 93 -10.74 -0.55 -10.90
N LYS A 94 -11.07 -0.97 -12.14
CA LYS A 94 -12.26 -0.48 -12.87
C LYS A 94 -13.56 -0.82 -12.15
N ASN A 95 -13.74 -2.09 -11.77
CA ASN A 95 -14.91 -2.56 -11.04
C ASN A 95 -15.14 -1.76 -9.76
N ALA A 96 -14.08 -1.52 -8.98
CA ALA A 96 -14.17 -0.73 -7.75
C ALA A 96 -14.52 0.74 -8.03
N SER A 97 -13.93 1.35 -9.06
CA SER A 97 -14.25 2.73 -9.47
C SER A 97 -15.71 2.87 -9.89
N ASP A 98 -16.19 1.97 -10.75
CA ASP A 98 -17.56 1.99 -11.27
C ASP A 98 -18.60 1.74 -10.17
N ALA A 99 -18.33 0.75 -9.31
CA ALA A 99 -19.17 0.45 -8.15
C ALA A 99 -19.23 1.63 -7.18
N ALA A 100 -18.11 2.30 -6.91
CA ALA A 100 -18.07 3.48 -6.06
C ALA A 100 -18.88 4.63 -6.67
N ASN A 101 -18.78 4.84 -7.98
CA ASN A 101 -19.56 5.85 -8.68
C ASN A 101 -21.08 5.58 -8.59
N LYS A 102 -21.50 4.34 -8.88
CA LYS A 102 -22.91 3.91 -8.78
C LYS A 102 -23.46 4.02 -7.36
N ALA A 103 -22.66 3.68 -6.35
CA ALA A 103 -23.03 3.79 -4.95
C ALA A 103 -23.03 5.24 -4.42
N GLY A 104 -22.66 6.23 -5.25
CA GLY A 104 -22.64 7.64 -4.85
C GLY A 104 -21.49 8.02 -3.91
N VAL A 105 -20.40 7.24 -3.90
CA VAL A 105 -19.19 7.53 -3.12
C VAL A 105 -18.63 8.89 -3.52
N GLN A 106 -18.21 9.67 -2.53
CA GLN A 106 -17.73 11.04 -2.73
C GLN A 106 -16.20 11.14 -2.75
N HIS A 107 -15.48 10.13 -2.25
CA HIS A 107 -14.02 10.15 -2.22
C HIS A 107 -13.40 8.76 -2.33
N ILE A 108 -12.60 8.52 -3.36
CA ILE A 108 -11.69 7.37 -3.40
C ILE A 108 -10.31 7.79 -2.92
N VAL A 109 -9.74 7.08 -1.95
CA VAL A 109 -8.30 7.13 -1.64
C VAL A 109 -7.68 5.86 -2.21
N PHE A 110 -6.96 5.98 -3.32
CA PHE A 110 -6.35 4.86 -4.02
C PHE A 110 -4.88 4.69 -3.62
N SER A 111 -4.51 3.49 -3.17
CA SER A 111 -3.10 3.10 -2.98
C SER A 111 -2.45 2.82 -4.32
N SER A 112 -1.81 3.84 -4.88
CA SER A 112 -1.10 3.78 -6.15
C SER A 112 0.41 3.61 -5.96
N LEU A 113 1.14 3.63 -7.06
CA LEU A 113 2.60 3.60 -7.15
C LEU A 113 3.04 4.70 -8.11
N GLU A 114 4.27 5.17 -7.95
CA GLU A 114 4.90 6.06 -8.93
C GLU A 114 5.07 5.29 -10.25
N ASP A 115 5.03 5.97 -11.39
CA ASP A 115 5.48 5.39 -12.65
C ASP A 115 6.98 5.68 -12.81
N PRO A 116 7.87 4.73 -12.48
CA PRO A 116 9.31 4.97 -12.60
C PRO A 116 9.81 5.00 -14.05
N ARG A 117 8.92 4.79 -15.04
CA ARG A 117 9.29 4.46 -16.42
C ARG A 117 8.48 5.27 -17.45
N PRO A 118 8.54 6.62 -17.43
CA PRO A 118 7.94 7.40 -18.50
C PRO A 118 8.61 7.05 -19.84
N GLY A 119 7.87 6.38 -20.74
CA GLY A 119 8.31 6.08 -22.11
C GLY A 119 8.73 4.63 -22.41
N LEU A 120 8.61 3.68 -21.48
CA LEU A 120 8.82 2.25 -21.80
C LEU A 120 7.57 1.58 -22.39
N SER A 121 7.77 0.71 -23.38
CA SER A 121 6.70 -0.14 -23.93
C SER A 121 6.29 -1.22 -22.92
N GLU A 122 5.10 -1.81 -23.10
CA GLU A 122 4.60 -2.91 -22.23
C GLU A 122 5.56 -4.12 -22.21
N ASP A 123 6.46 -4.22 -23.20
CA ASP A 123 7.34 -5.35 -23.50
C ASP A 123 8.63 -5.44 -22.66
N MET A 124 8.83 -4.55 -21.67
CA MET A 124 9.98 -4.59 -20.74
C MET A 124 9.56 -5.06 -19.33
N PRO A 125 9.23 -6.36 -19.16
CA PRO A 125 8.79 -6.89 -17.88
C PRO A 125 9.95 -6.96 -16.87
N SER A 126 9.63 -6.73 -15.60
CA SER A 126 10.55 -7.01 -14.48
C SER A 126 10.17 -8.32 -13.81
N VAL A 127 11.10 -9.05 -13.22
CA VAL A 127 10.77 -10.29 -12.49
C VAL A 127 10.79 -10.02 -11.00
N HIS A 128 9.67 -10.30 -10.32
CA HIS A 128 9.57 -10.26 -8.87
C HIS A 128 9.15 -11.64 -8.36
N ASN A 129 10.04 -12.33 -7.63
CA ASN A 129 9.82 -13.69 -7.14
C ASN A 129 9.33 -14.69 -8.21
N GLY A 130 9.90 -14.61 -9.43
CA GLY A 130 9.50 -15.47 -10.55
C GLY A 130 8.24 -15.02 -11.31
N LEU A 131 7.55 -13.98 -10.82
CA LEU A 131 6.42 -13.37 -11.54
C LEU A 131 6.94 -12.26 -12.48
N LYS A 132 6.54 -12.32 -13.75
CA LYS A 132 6.73 -11.22 -14.70
C LYS A 132 5.76 -10.09 -14.34
N LEU A 133 6.31 -8.98 -13.83
CA LEU A 133 5.62 -7.71 -13.66
C LEU A 133 5.66 -6.92 -14.99
N PRO A 134 4.58 -6.25 -15.37
CA PRO A 134 4.50 -5.52 -16.63
C PRO A 134 5.47 -4.32 -16.74
N GLY A 135 5.83 -3.97 -17.98
CA GLY A 135 6.69 -2.83 -18.32
C GLY A 135 6.11 -1.46 -17.99
N LYS A 136 4.78 -1.33 -17.91
CA LYS A 136 4.07 -0.18 -17.37
C LYS A 136 3.33 -0.57 -16.09
N MET A 137 3.34 0.32 -15.08
CA MET A 137 2.69 0.02 -13.81
C MET A 137 1.17 0.08 -13.96
N VAL A 138 0.48 -1.06 -13.78
CA VAL A 138 -0.99 -1.18 -13.92
C VAL A 138 -1.77 -0.17 -13.08
N LYS A 139 -1.23 0.24 -11.93
CA LYS A 139 -1.84 1.24 -11.07
C LYS A 139 -1.98 2.61 -11.73
N VAL A 140 -1.09 2.97 -12.66
CA VAL A 140 -1.17 4.20 -13.45
C VAL A 140 -2.39 4.18 -14.37
N ASP A 141 -2.69 3.02 -14.97
CA ASP A 141 -3.86 2.88 -15.84
C ASP A 141 -5.17 2.85 -15.03
N ILE A 142 -5.13 2.28 -13.81
CA ILE A 142 -6.24 2.39 -12.86
C ILE A 142 -6.46 3.85 -12.44
N GLU A 143 -5.40 4.61 -12.14
CA GLU A 143 -5.52 6.04 -11.86
C GLU A 143 -6.16 6.81 -13.02
N ALA A 144 -5.67 6.60 -14.24
CA ALA A 144 -6.19 7.25 -15.43
C ALA A 144 -7.68 6.94 -15.64
N TYR A 145 -8.08 5.69 -15.36
CA TYR A 145 -9.48 5.30 -15.39
C TYR A 145 -10.31 6.02 -14.33
N ILE A 146 -9.89 6.01 -13.06
CA ILE A 146 -10.58 6.71 -11.96
C ILE A 146 -10.71 8.21 -12.27
N LYS A 147 -9.65 8.86 -12.79
CA LYS A 147 -9.68 10.29 -13.17
C LYS A 147 -10.73 10.57 -14.26
N LYS A 148 -10.97 9.62 -15.15
CA LYS A 148 -11.86 9.78 -16.30
C LYS A 148 -13.33 9.49 -15.97
N THR A 149 -13.60 8.44 -15.20
CA THR A 149 -14.96 7.90 -15.02
C THR A 149 -15.38 7.70 -13.57
N GLY A 150 -14.46 7.79 -12.63
CA GLY A 150 -14.71 7.51 -11.22
C GLY A 150 -15.15 8.74 -10.41
N PRO A 151 -15.49 8.52 -9.13
CA PRO A 151 -15.66 9.59 -8.16
C PRO A 151 -14.39 10.44 -7.99
N PRO A 152 -14.50 11.64 -7.40
CA PRO A 152 -13.33 12.42 -6.97
C PRO A 152 -12.38 11.55 -6.13
N ALA A 153 -11.09 11.58 -6.46
CA ALA A 153 -10.12 10.68 -5.86
C ALA A 153 -8.82 11.37 -5.44
N SER A 154 -8.08 10.73 -4.54
CA SER A 154 -6.72 11.06 -4.14
C SER A 154 -5.86 9.81 -4.28
N TYR A 155 -4.61 9.98 -4.69
CA TYR A 155 -3.73 8.88 -5.08
C TYR A 155 -2.53 8.85 -4.15
N LEU A 156 -2.47 7.88 -3.24
CA LEU A 156 -1.30 7.69 -2.39
C LEU A 156 -0.21 7.03 -3.23
N ILE A 157 0.90 7.71 -3.45
CA ILE A 157 2.06 7.17 -4.15
C ILE A 157 2.91 6.43 -3.12
N THR A 158 2.81 5.10 -3.15
CA THR A 158 3.48 4.20 -2.19
C THR A 158 4.74 3.57 -2.79
N SER A 159 5.47 2.83 -1.95
CA SER A 159 6.69 2.12 -2.28
C SER A 159 6.78 0.80 -1.50
N ALA A 160 7.85 0.04 -1.70
CA ALA A 160 8.02 -1.26 -1.03
C ALA A 160 7.93 -1.13 0.49
N TYR A 161 7.28 -2.09 1.15
CA TYR A 161 7.08 -2.02 2.59
C TYR A 161 8.35 -2.41 3.36
N TYR A 162 8.65 -1.73 4.46
CA TYR A 162 9.67 -2.22 5.42
C TYR A 162 9.29 -3.61 5.96
N GLU A 163 8.00 -3.87 6.12
CA GLU A 163 7.46 -5.13 6.60
C GLU A 163 7.76 -6.31 5.66
N ASN A 164 8.26 -6.06 4.45
CA ASN A 164 8.71 -7.11 3.55
C ASN A 164 10.05 -7.71 3.98
N TYR A 165 10.85 -7.05 4.83
CA TYR A 165 12.07 -7.65 5.40
C TYR A 165 11.77 -8.81 6.35
N PHE A 166 10.62 -8.80 7.02
CA PHE A 166 10.21 -9.88 7.92
C PHE A 166 9.49 -11.02 7.18
N ALA A 167 9.11 -10.82 5.91
CA ALA A 167 8.34 -11.78 5.14
C ALA A 167 9.11 -12.35 3.95
N TRP A 168 9.59 -11.48 3.06
CA TRP A 168 10.15 -11.83 1.75
C TRP A 168 11.67 -11.70 1.72
N TYR A 169 12.23 -10.61 2.25
CA TYR A 169 13.67 -10.42 2.34
C TYR A 169 14.20 -11.01 3.65
N ARG A 170 13.84 -12.27 3.91
CA ARG A 170 14.19 -12.95 5.16
C ARG A 170 15.70 -13.01 5.32
N TYR A 171 16.17 -12.49 6.45
CA TYR A 171 17.52 -12.72 6.93
C TYR A 171 17.75 -14.23 7.11
N GLN A 172 18.72 -14.77 6.39
CA GLN A 172 19.11 -16.18 6.52
C GLN A 172 20.26 -16.28 7.52
N LEU A 173 20.02 -16.94 8.66
CA LEU A 173 21.08 -17.26 9.60
C LEU A 173 22.09 -18.19 8.93
N GLN A 174 23.35 -17.79 8.92
CA GLN A 174 24.47 -18.56 8.39
C GLN A 174 25.09 -19.42 9.48
N ALA A 175 25.90 -20.40 9.08
CA ALA A 175 26.59 -21.29 10.01
C ALA A 175 27.56 -20.57 10.95
N ASP A 176 28.07 -19.40 10.56
CA ASP A 176 28.98 -18.56 11.36
C ASP A 176 28.25 -17.57 12.29
N GLY A 177 26.93 -17.69 12.41
CA GLY A 177 26.10 -16.81 13.24
C GLY A 177 25.75 -15.46 12.60
N THR A 178 26.18 -15.20 11.37
CA THR A 178 25.82 -13.98 10.64
C THR A 178 24.46 -14.10 9.95
N TYR A 179 23.87 -12.98 9.54
CA TYR A 179 22.62 -12.95 8.78
C TYR A 179 22.87 -12.43 7.36
N LEU A 180 22.46 -13.22 6.37
CA LEU A 180 22.51 -12.83 4.96
C LEU A 180 21.15 -12.27 4.51
N LEU A 181 21.19 -11.06 3.93
CA LEU A 181 20.05 -10.45 3.26
C LEU A 181 20.29 -10.49 1.75
N ARG A 182 19.49 -11.28 1.02
CA ARG A 182 19.50 -11.26 -0.45
C ARG A 182 18.48 -10.25 -0.95
N THR A 183 18.97 -9.12 -1.44
CA THR A 183 18.18 -8.06 -2.06
C THR A 183 18.77 -7.75 -3.43
N ASN A 184 17.93 -7.33 -4.37
CA ASN A 184 18.40 -6.76 -5.64
C ASN A 184 18.93 -5.36 -5.33
N VAL A 185 20.17 -5.29 -4.90
CA VAL A 185 20.80 -4.05 -4.45
C VAL A 185 21.10 -3.18 -5.67
N SER A 186 20.31 -2.11 -5.83
CA SER A 186 20.77 -0.95 -6.59
C SER A 186 21.73 -0.15 -5.70
N THR A 187 22.80 0.40 -6.26
CA THR A 187 23.69 1.32 -5.53
C THR A 187 23.04 2.69 -5.29
N LYS A 188 21.88 2.95 -5.90
CA LYS A 188 21.09 4.18 -5.73
C LYS A 188 20.10 4.05 -4.56
N PRO A 189 19.87 5.12 -3.78
CA PRO A 189 18.81 5.14 -2.76
C PRO A 189 17.45 4.81 -3.37
N PHE A 190 16.59 4.16 -2.59
CA PHE A 190 15.20 3.90 -2.97
C PHE A 190 14.25 4.18 -1.80
N CYS A 191 12.97 4.42 -2.10
CA CYS A 191 11.95 4.67 -1.08
C CYS A 191 11.35 3.35 -0.63
N GLN A 192 11.10 3.28 0.68
CA GLN A 192 10.31 2.25 1.31
C GLN A 192 9.38 2.89 2.31
N ASN A 193 8.14 2.44 2.39
CA ASN A 193 7.17 2.95 3.36
C ASN A 193 6.94 1.95 4.50
N ALA A 194 6.69 2.44 5.71
CA ALA A 194 6.01 1.61 6.69
C ALA A 194 4.52 1.53 6.31
N VAL A 195 3.90 0.37 6.51
CA VAL A 195 2.46 0.21 6.26
C VAL A 195 1.64 1.16 7.14
N ALA A 196 2.13 1.46 8.34
CA ALA A 196 1.52 2.43 9.24
C ALA A 196 1.47 3.85 8.63
N ASP A 197 2.52 4.29 7.95
CA ASP A 197 2.56 5.63 7.35
C ASP A 197 1.62 5.76 6.15
N ILE A 198 1.46 4.68 5.38
CA ILE A 198 0.45 4.59 4.31
C ILE A 198 -0.95 4.72 4.92
N ALA A 199 -1.21 3.98 6.00
CA ALA A 199 -2.50 4.00 6.68
C ALA A 199 -2.84 5.38 7.27
N GLU A 200 -1.86 6.03 7.88
CA GLU A 200 -2.00 7.39 8.42
C GLU A 200 -2.25 8.41 7.31
N SER A 201 -1.52 8.31 6.20
CA SER A 201 -1.73 9.15 5.02
C SER A 201 -3.14 8.96 4.43
N ALA A 202 -3.65 7.72 4.42
CA ALA A 202 -5.01 7.44 3.96
C ALA A 202 -6.07 8.07 4.87
N ALA A 203 -5.92 7.93 6.19
CA ALA A 203 -6.85 8.52 7.16
C ALA A 203 -6.87 10.06 7.03
N VAL A 204 -5.70 10.70 6.97
CA VAL A 204 -5.59 12.16 6.76
C VAL A 204 -6.16 12.59 5.42
N ALA A 205 -6.03 11.78 4.36
CA ALA A 205 -6.62 12.09 3.07
C ALA A 205 -8.15 12.18 3.15
N PHE A 206 -8.81 11.28 3.88
CA PHE A 206 -10.26 11.37 4.12
C PHE A 206 -10.65 12.60 4.94
N GLU A 207 -9.89 12.93 5.99
CA GLU A 207 -10.13 14.12 6.82
C GLU A 207 -10.00 15.43 6.02
N ARG A 208 -8.96 15.49 5.19
CA ARG A 208 -8.58 16.69 4.45
C ARG A 208 -9.00 16.62 3.00
N ARG A 209 -10.08 15.88 2.68
CA ARG A 209 -10.59 15.63 1.31
C ARG A 209 -10.40 16.83 0.37
N LYS A 210 -10.95 18.01 0.71
CA LYS A 210 -10.90 19.22 -0.13
C LYS A 210 -9.47 19.64 -0.53
N GLN A 211 -8.47 19.38 0.31
CA GLN A 211 -7.08 19.75 0.08
C GLN A 211 -6.33 18.74 -0.80
N VAL A 212 -6.83 17.51 -0.91
CA VAL A 212 -6.12 16.37 -1.51
C VAL A 212 -6.78 15.79 -2.74
N LEU A 213 -8.01 16.19 -3.08
CA LEU A 213 -8.70 15.73 -4.29
C LEU A 213 -7.89 16.05 -5.55
N GLY A 214 -7.84 15.08 -6.46
CA GLY A 214 -7.10 15.12 -7.72
C GLY A 214 -5.59 14.99 -7.58
N LYS A 215 -5.05 14.96 -6.35
CA LYS A 215 -3.60 14.98 -6.11
C LYS A 215 -3.02 13.58 -5.98
N GLN A 216 -1.83 13.42 -6.54
CA GLN A 216 -0.90 12.39 -6.15
C GLN A 216 -0.15 12.83 -4.89
N ILE A 217 -0.15 11.98 -3.87
CA ILE A 217 0.36 12.26 -2.53
C ILE A 217 1.46 11.25 -2.26
N PRO A 218 2.73 11.62 -2.39
CA PRO A 218 3.84 10.78 -1.96
C PRO A 218 3.69 10.44 -0.49
N VAL A 219 3.57 9.15 -0.19
CA VAL A 219 3.71 8.68 1.19
C VAL A 219 5.19 8.81 1.52
N LYS A 220 5.54 9.87 2.24
CA LYS A 220 6.92 10.18 2.56
C LYS A 220 7.36 9.37 3.78
N THR A 221 8.44 8.66 3.60
CA THR A 221 9.23 8.01 4.64
C THR A 221 10.70 8.25 4.31
N ARG A 222 11.58 8.21 5.31
CA ARG A 222 13.01 8.47 5.11
C ARG A 222 13.56 7.55 4.00
N PRO A 223 14.24 8.07 2.95
CA PRO A 223 14.89 7.21 1.98
C PRO A 223 16.00 6.42 2.67
N VAL A 224 15.98 5.11 2.46
CA VAL A 224 16.99 4.20 2.97
C VAL A 224 17.85 3.84 1.77
N GLN A 225 19.12 4.28 1.77
CA GLN A 225 20.10 3.46 1.07
C GLN A 225 20.23 2.20 1.91
N ASP A 226 20.27 1.02 1.29
CA ASP A 226 20.63 -0.22 2.00
C ASP A 226 21.94 -0.01 2.80
N ARG A 227 22.82 0.86 2.31
CA ARG A 227 24.06 1.28 3.00
C ARG A 227 23.88 2.27 4.17
N LEU A 228 22.81 3.05 4.25
CA LEU A 228 22.50 3.98 5.36
C LEU A 228 21.72 3.33 6.51
N VAL A 229 21.03 2.20 6.26
CA VAL A 229 20.70 1.24 7.34
C VAL A 229 21.97 0.56 7.89
N LEU A 230 23.05 0.55 7.11
CA LEU A 230 24.31 -0.14 7.38
C LEU A 230 25.51 0.82 7.56
N GLY A 231 25.35 1.86 8.39
CA GLY A 231 26.49 2.69 8.79
C GLY A 231 27.41 1.94 9.75
N VAL A 232 28.70 1.79 9.39
CA VAL A 232 29.80 1.01 10.04
C VAL A 232 29.85 -0.46 9.55
N PRO A 233 31.05 -1.06 9.32
CA PRO A 233 31.18 -2.46 8.89
C PRO A 233 30.34 -3.39 9.78
N PHE A 234 29.24 -3.88 9.21
CA PHE A 234 28.09 -4.49 9.90
C PHE A 234 28.44 -5.70 10.79
N ARG A 235 29.60 -6.34 10.55
CA ARG A 235 30.01 -7.56 11.26
C ARG A 235 30.32 -7.32 12.73
N GLU A 236 30.87 -6.17 13.09
CA GLU A 236 31.35 -5.92 14.46
C GLU A 236 30.31 -5.16 15.31
N TRP A 237 29.50 -4.29 14.69
CA TRP A 237 28.54 -3.45 15.42
C TRP A 237 27.22 -4.16 15.76
N ALA A 238 26.71 -5.02 14.86
CA ALA A 238 25.41 -5.71 15.03
C ALA A 238 25.43 -6.74 16.17
N ILE A 239 26.59 -7.35 16.44
CA ILE A 239 26.80 -8.27 17.56
C ILE A 239 26.77 -7.52 18.89
N ALA A 240 27.28 -6.28 18.93
CA ALA A 240 27.42 -5.51 20.17
C ALA A 240 26.18 -4.68 20.55
N ASN A 241 25.24 -4.38 19.64
CA ASN A 241 24.25 -3.30 19.85
C ASN A 241 22.80 -3.62 19.43
N LYS A 242 22.37 -4.87 19.53
CA LYS A 242 21.02 -5.36 19.14
C LYS A 242 19.84 -4.53 19.66
N GLU A 243 19.90 -4.10 20.94
CA GLU A 243 18.85 -3.28 21.58
C GLU A 243 18.81 -1.85 21.04
N ALA A 244 19.96 -1.25 20.74
CA ALA A 244 20.07 0.12 20.22
C ALA A 244 19.60 0.25 18.75
N LEU A 245 19.73 -0.82 17.96
CA LEU A 245 19.18 -0.89 16.60
C LEU A 245 17.65 -0.85 16.62
N LEU A 246 17.02 -1.56 17.57
CA LEU A 246 15.57 -1.55 17.77
C LEU A 246 15.05 -0.19 18.27
N ALA A 247 15.87 0.56 19.02
CA ALA A 247 15.56 1.92 19.46
C ALA A 247 15.68 2.96 18.34
N ARG A 248 16.74 2.92 17.53
CA ARG A 248 16.97 3.88 16.42
C ARG A 248 15.92 3.81 15.30
N LEU A 249 15.36 2.62 15.06
CA LEU A 249 14.26 2.46 14.11
C LEU A 249 12.97 3.16 14.57
N LYS A 250 12.83 3.49 15.86
CA LYS A 250 11.70 4.25 16.41
C LYS A 250 11.85 5.77 16.30
N GLU A 251 13.06 6.30 16.10
CA GLU A 251 13.36 7.75 16.13
C GLU A 251 13.47 8.43 14.76
N ALA A 252 13.45 7.69 13.66
CA ALA A 252 13.72 8.23 12.33
C ALA A 252 12.51 8.96 11.69
N THR A 253 12.04 10.04 12.30
CA THR A 253 11.10 11.01 11.70
C THR A 253 11.78 12.38 11.54
N HIS A 254 12.12 12.78 10.30
CA HIS A 254 12.16 14.16 9.74
C HIS A 254 13.26 14.42 8.64
N VAL A 255 12.85 15.16 7.57
CA VAL A 255 13.63 15.92 6.53
C VAL A 255 14.43 15.06 5.49
N ASP A 256 14.74 15.38 4.21
CA ASP A 256 14.59 16.49 3.21
C ASP A 256 14.30 15.87 1.81
N SER A 257 13.76 16.61 0.84
CA SER A 257 13.01 16.08 -0.32
C SER A 257 13.61 16.21 -1.73
N ASN A 258 14.92 16.47 -1.92
CA ASN A 258 15.43 16.89 -3.25
C ASN A 258 16.37 15.93 -4.00
N SER A 259 16.39 14.63 -3.69
CA SER A 259 17.23 13.68 -4.43
C SER A 259 16.67 12.26 -4.41
N TYR A 260 15.87 11.87 -5.41
CA TYR A 260 15.26 10.55 -5.46
C TYR A 260 15.25 9.89 -6.85
N VAL A 261 15.38 8.56 -6.87
CA VAL A 261 15.12 7.66 -8.01
C VAL A 261 14.26 6.48 -7.51
N PRO A 262 13.18 6.09 -8.21
CA PRO A 262 12.27 5.02 -7.79
C PRO A 262 12.90 3.63 -7.57
N TYR A 263 12.35 2.86 -6.61
CA TYR A 263 12.81 1.50 -6.30
C TYR A 263 12.63 0.54 -7.47
N GLY A 264 13.72 -0.17 -7.78
CA GLY A 264 13.67 -1.42 -8.50
C GLY A 264 14.46 -1.51 -9.80
N PHE A 265 15.59 -0.81 -9.97
CA PHE A 265 16.54 -1.17 -11.04
C PHE A 265 18.00 -0.91 -10.62
N SER A 266 18.78 -1.98 -10.56
CA SER A 266 20.20 -1.96 -10.91
C SER A 266 20.29 -2.16 -12.43
N HIS A 267 21.17 -1.39 -13.08
CA HIS A 267 21.68 -1.75 -14.41
C HIS A 267 22.45 -3.07 -14.33
#